data_AF-A0A8C1XX98-F1
#
_entry.id   AF-A0A8C1XX98-F1
#
_cell.length_a   1.000
_cell.length_b   1.000
_cell.length_c   1.000
_cell.angle_alpha   90.00
_cell.angle_beta   90.00
_cell.angle_gamma   90.00
#
_symmetry.space_group_name_H-M   'P 1'
#
loop_
_entity.id
_entity.type
_entity.pdbx_description
1 polymer ?
#
loop_
_entity_poly.entity_id
_entity_poly.type
_entity_poly.pdbx_seq_one_letter_code
_entity_poly.pdbx_strand_id
1 'polypeptide(L)'
;MCLFRDPRGGIRLRRPERRVSRQPSHPGHEHALRRKLKYFFMSPCDKYHAKGRKPFKLALQLLKIIIVTVQLVLFGLSNQMVEAFKEENTDSFKHLFLRDYYVIEQYLALPQKSVGRYAYVRGSALNDSALYLCQRYYRKGTINPVNDTFDIDPHVVIDCIGVNPAPDPSNPPQNHYRKFTLNFQKLINVTIQFQLKAINIQTIINNEIPDCYTFSITILFDNKAHSGKVKLSLLNEGSITECRDPSVSGHGETHVCLIHSQTCSLLWNLECYRI
;
A
#
# COMPACT_ATOMS: atom_id res chain seq x y z
N MET A 1 25.76 -29.64 47.11
CA MET A 1 25.99 -31.06 47.43
C MET A 1 27.46 -31.36 47.24
N CYS A 2 28.22 -31.41 48.33
CA CYS A 2 29.52 -32.07 48.45
C CYS A 2 29.57 -32.57 49.89
N LEU A 3 29.56 -33.89 50.05
CA LEU A 3 29.64 -34.59 51.33
C LEU A 3 31.10 -34.99 51.56
N PHE A 4 31.63 -34.80 52.77
CA PHE A 4 32.69 -35.63 53.33
C PHE A 4 32.36 -35.92 54.79
N ARG A 5 32.66 -37.16 55.21
CA ARG A 5 32.19 -37.83 56.44
C ARG A 5 33.27 -37.81 57.54
N ASP A 6 32.75 -37.63 58.75
CA ASP A 6 33.31 -37.43 60.10
C ASP A 6 34.03 -38.66 60.72
N PRO A 7 34.81 -38.51 61.81
CA PRO A 7 35.11 -39.66 62.67
C PRO A 7 34.88 -39.43 64.20
N ARG A 8 33.95 -38.58 64.66
CA ARG A 8 33.42 -38.69 66.05
C ARG A 8 31.91 -38.49 66.11
N GLY A 9 31.20 -39.56 65.75
CA GLY A 9 29.74 -39.64 65.68
C GLY A 9 28.99 -39.08 66.89
N GLY A 10 28.37 -37.92 66.66
CA GLY A 10 27.37 -37.32 67.54
C GLY A 10 26.61 -36.21 66.82
N ILE A 11 25.31 -36.42 66.56
CA ILE A 11 24.44 -35.42 65.92
C ILE A 11 23.97 -34.43 66.99
N ARG A 12 24.40 -33.16 66.90
CA ARG A 12 23.82 -32.06 67.68
C ARG A 12 23.58 -30.86 66.76
N LEU A 13 22.32 -30.51 66.53
CA LEU A 13 21.91 -29.30 65.81
C LEU A 13 22.36 -28.06 66.59
N ARG A 14 23.35 -27.33 66.06
CA ARG A 14 23.59 -25.92 66.44
C ARG A 14 23.11 -25.03 65.30
N ARG A 15 22.08 -24.23 65.59
CA ARG A 15 21.59 -23.12 64.75
C ARG A 15 22.78 -22.21 64.38
N PRO A 16 23.01 -21.87 63.10
CA PRO A 16 23.98 -20.85 62.75
C PRO A 16 23.39 -19.48 63.09
N GLU A 17 24.05 -18.78 64.01
CA GLU A 17 23.80 -17.37 64.23
C GLU A 17 24.29 -16.59 63.00
N ARG A 18 23.36 -15.94 62.32
CA ARG A 18 23.59 -15.25 61.05
C ARG A 18 24.35 -13.95 61.35
N ARG A 19 25.67 -14.03 61.49
CA ARG A 19 26.53 -12.85 61.63
C ARG A 19 26.78 -12.27 60.23
N VAL A 20 26.01 -11.25 59.88
CA VAL A 20 26.28 -10.38 58.73
C VAL A 20 27.60 -9.66 59.02
N SER A 21 28.71 -10.12 58.43
CA SER A 21 29.98 -9.37 58.47
C SER A 21 29.83 -8.10 57.64
N ARG A 22 29.68 -6.97 58.33
CA ARG A 22 30.03 -5.64 57.81
C ARG A 22 31.56 -5.57 57.74
N GLN A 23 32.10 -5.49 56.53
CA GLN A 23 33.51 -5.20 56.30
C GLN A 23 33.70 -3.67 56.33
N PRO A 24 34.71 -3.11 57.01
CA PRO A 24 34.88 -1.66 57.10
C PRO A 24 35.41 -1.10 55.78
N SER A 25 34.66 -0.19 55.17
CA SER A 25 35.05 0.55 53.98
C SER A 25 36.07 1.64 54.33
N HIS A 26 37.18 1.69 53.58
CA HIS A 26 38.14 2.79 53.63
C HIS A 26 37.40 4.10 53.27
N PRO A 27 37.34 5.12 54.15
CA PRO A 27 36.39 6.23 54.01
C PRO A 27 36.57 7.02 52.70
N GLY A 28 37.79 7.13 52.17
CA GLY A 28 38.06 7.79 50.89
C GLY A 28 37.44 7.14 49.65
N HIS A 29 37.37 5.79 49.60
CA HIS A 29 36.91 5.06 48.42
C HIS A 29 35.38 5.08 48.26
N GLU A 30 34.65 5.00 49.37
CA GLU A 30 33.19 5.05 49.36
C GLU A 30 32.67 6.41 48.87
N HIS A 31 33.28 7.50 49.32
CA HIS A 31 32.94 8.85 48.84
C HIS A 31 33.34 9.09 47.38
N ALA A 32 34.38 8.42 46.87
CA ALA A 32 34.75 8.48 45.46
C ALA A 32 33.77 7.69 44.57
N LEU A 33 33.35 6.50 45.02
CA LEU A 33 32.34 5.71 44.33
C LEU A 33 30.98 6.41 44.30
N ARG A 34 30.52 6.93 45.45
CA ARG A 34 29.26 7.68 45.57
C ARG A 34 29.24 8.91 44.65
N ARG A 35 30.37 9.62 44.51
CA ARG A 35 30.51 10.76 43.58
C ARG A 35 30.46 10.33 42.12
N LYS A 36 31.13 9.23 41.73
CA LYS A 36 31.06 8.69 40.37
C LYS A 36 29.66 8.18 40.01
N LEU A 37 28.97 7.55 40.95
CA LEU A 37 27.61 7.05 40.77
C LEU A 37 26.63 8.21 40.61
N LYS A 38 26.70 9.23 41.49
CA LYS A 38 25.89 10.44 41.40
C LYS A 38 26.13 11.18 40.08
N TYR A 39 27.38 11.26 39.63
CA TYR A 39 27.70 11.81 38.30
C TYR A 39 27.09 10.95 37.19
N PHE A 40 27.14 9.62 37.26
CA PHE A 40 26.55 8.76 36.21
C PHE A 40 25.04 8.96 36.05
N PHE A 41 24.31 9.16 37.16
CA PHE A 41 22.85 9.38 37.17
C PHE A 41 22.40 10.85 37.08
N MET A 42 23.31 11.82 37.06
CA MET A 42 22.96 13.23 36.84
C MET A 42 22.46 13.49 35.41
N SER A 43 21.57 14.47 35.26
CA SER A 43 20.99 14.83 33.98
C SER A 43 22.08 15.31 33.00
N PRO A 44 21.92 15.08 31.68
CA PRO A 44 22.91 15.47 30.67
C PRO A 44 23.21 16.97 30.68
N CYS A 45 22.20 17.81 30.98
CA CYS A 45 22.35 19.26 31.11
C CYS A 45 23.24 19.64 32.31
N ASP A 46 23.06 18.98 33.45
CA ASP A 46 23.89 19.22 34.65
C ASP A 46 25.34 18.79 34.43
N LYS A 47 25.57 17.70 33.67
CA LYS A 47 26.91 17.24 33.27
C LYS A 47 27.61 18.21 32.32
N TYR A 48 26.85 18.87 31.44
CA TYR A 48 27.38 19.87 30.52
C TYR A 48 27.81 21.13 31.27
N HIS A 49 26.96 21.64 32.17
CA HIS A 49 27.25 22.82 32.98
C HIS A 49 28.43 22.61 33.96
N ALA A 50 28.59 21.39 34.49
CA ALA A 50 29.65 21.07 35.45
C ALA A 50 31.05 20.80 34.84
N LYS A 51 31.17 20.55 33.52
CA LYS A 51 32.42 20.07 32.91
C LYS A 51 32.75 20.60 31.51
N GLY A 52 31.83 21.33 30.87
CA GLY A 52 32.07 21.99 29.57
C GLY A 52 32.30 21.06 28.36
N ARG A 53 32.16 19.73 28.51
CA ARG A 53 32.31 18.80 27.38
C ARG A 53 31.06 18.79 26.53
N LYS A 54 31.15 19.28 25.29
CA LYS A 54 30.05 19.27 24.29
C LYS A 54 29.39 17.88 24.24
N PRO A 55 28.06 17.77 24.44
CA PRO A 55 27.36 16.49 24.53
C PRO A 55 27.08 15.97 23.12
N PHE A 56 28.14 15.62 22.38
CA PHE A 56 28.04 15.12 21.00
C PHE A 56 27.06 13.94 20.86
N LYS A 57 26.93 13.10 21.89
CA LYS A 57 25.96 11.99 21.91
C LYS A 57 24.50 12.47 21.86
N LEU A 58 24.16 13.56 22.57
CA LEU A 58 22.80 14.11 22.58
C LEU A 58 22.50 14.90 21.29
N ALA A 59 23.51 15.61 20.76
CA ALA A 59 23.40 16.27 19.47
C ALA A 59 23.18 15.28 18.31
N LEU A 60 23.89 14.15 18.30
CA LEU A 60 23.68 13.07 17.33
C LEU A 60 22.29 12.45 17.44
N GLN A 61 21.76 12.27 18.65
CA GLN A 61 20.40 11.78 18.86
C GLN A 61 19.34 12.75 18.33
N LEU A 62 19.52 14.07 18.55
CA LEU A 62 18.61 15.08 18.02
C LEU A 62 18.68 15.16 16.49
N LEU A 63 19.90 15.10 15.93
CA LEU A 63 20.12 15.07 14.48
C LEU A 63 19.43 13.86 13.84
N LYS A 64 19.51 12.67 14.46
CA LYS A 64 18.81 11.46 13.97
C LYS A 64 17.30 11.65 13.91
N ILE A 65 16.70 12.26 14.94
CA ILE A 65 15.25 12.54 14.96
C ILE A 65 14.89 13.50 13.81
N ILE A 66 15.67 14.56 13.62
CA ILE A 66 15.45 15.50 12.51
C ILE A 66 15.55 14.79 11.16
N ILE A 67 16.59 13.99 10.93
CA ILE A 67 16.78 13.25 9.67
C ILE A 67 15.61 12.31 9.41
N VAL A 68 15.20 11.50 10.39
CA VAL A 68 14.07 10.56 10.26
C VAL A 68 12.76 11.30 10.01
N THR A 69 12.56 12.45 10.65
CA THR A 69 11.34 13.25 10.47
C THR A 69 11.28 13.84 9.06
N VAL A 70 12.39 14.41 8.57
CA VAL A 70 12.50 14.92 7.20
C VAL A 70 12.26 13.81 6.17
N GLN A 71 12.88 12.65 6.36
CA GLN A 71 12.70 11.49 5.48
C GLN A 71 11.22 11.05 5.43
N LEU A 72 10.55 10.98 6.59
CA LEU A 72 9.15 10.57 6.67
C LEU A 72 8.21 11.57 5.99
N VAL A 73 8.45 12.87 6.14
CA VAL A 73 7.66 13.92 5.48
C VAL A 73 7.81 13.84 3.96
N LEU A 74 9.03 13.69 3.45
CA LEU A 74 9.28 13.61 2.01
C LEU A 74 8.67 12.35 1.39
N PHE A 75 8.77 11.21 2.07
CA PHE A 75 8.09 9.98 1.66
C PHE A 75 6.56 10.13 1.68
N GLY A 76 6.02 10.81 2.70
CA GLY A 76 4.59 11.10 2.81
C GLY A 76 4.06 11.93 1.64
N LEU A 77 4.76 13.02 1.29
CA LEU A 77 4.39 13.89 0.17
C LEU A 77 4.43 13.16 -1.18
N SER A 78 5.44 12.31 -1.39
CA SER A 78 5.58 11.52 -2.63
C SER A 78 4.44 10.52 -2.79
N ASN A 79 4.11 9.77 -1.73
CA ASN A 79 3.00 8.82 -1.75
C ASN A 79 1.64 9.50 -1.88
N GLN A 80 1.48 10.68 -1.24
CA GLN A 80 0.24 11.45 -1.32
C GLN A 80 -0.06 11.85 -2.77
N MET A 81 0.93 12.30 -3.53
CA MET A 81 0.76 12.68 -4.94
C MET A 81 0.31 11.49 -5.79
N VAL A 82 0.90 10.31 -5.57
CA VAL A 82 0.55 9.08 -6.29
C VAL A 82 -0.91 8.67 -6.04
N GLU A 83 -1.35 8.68 -4.78
CA GLU A 83 -2.73 8.31 -4.43
C GLU A 83 -3.74 9.35 -4.91
N ALA A 84 -3.42 10.65 -4.82
CA ALA A 84 -4.25 11.71 -5.37
C ALA A 84 -4.51 11.52 -6.87
N PHE A 85 -3.46 11.21 -7.64
CA PHE A 85 -3.62 10.94 -9.08
C PHE A 85 -4.52 9.73 -9.36
N LYS A 86 -4.41 8.64 -8.58
CA LYS A 86 -5.30 7.48 -8.72
C LYS A 86 -6.75 7.83 -8.39
N GLU A 87 -6.97 8.63 -7.34
CA GLU A 87 -8.30 9.04 -6.89
C GLU A 87 -8.98 9.96 -7.93
N GLU A 88 -8.28 10.97 -8.43
CA GLU A 88 -8.78 11.89 -9.47
C GLU A 88 -9.19 11.16 -10.76
N ASN A 89 -8.37 10.20 -11.20
CA ASN A 89 -8.71 9.36 -12.35
C ASN A 89 -9.91 8.46 -12.05
N THR A 90 -10.00 7.91 -10.84
CA THR A 90 -11.14 7.08 -10.43
C THR A 90 -12.45 7.86 -10.46
N ASP A 91 -12.45 9.10 -9.99
CA ASP A 91 -13.62 9.97 -10.06
C ASP A 91 -14.00 10.29 -11.51
N SER A 92 -13.00 10.64 -12.33
CA SER A 92 -13.19 10.84 -13.77
C SER A 92 -13.80 9.62 -14.46
N PHE A 93 -13.35 8.41 -14.13
CA PHE A 93 -13.91 7.16 -14.66
C PHE A 93 -15.34 6.91 -14.18
N LYS A 94 -15.67 7.22 -12.93
CA LYS A 94 -17.06 7.13 -12.44
C LYS A 94 -17.97 8.04 -13.24
N HIS A 95 -17.56 9.29 -13.46
CA HIS A 95 -18.31 10.26 -14.24
C HIS A 95 -18.47 9.85 -15.71
N LEU A 96 -17.43 9.27 -16.31
CA LEU A 96 -17.46 8.87 -17.72
C LEU A 96 -18.29 7.61 -17.97
N PHE A 97 -18.12 6.59 -17.13
CA PHE A 97 -18.70 5.27 -17.38
C PHE A 97 -20.05 5.04 -16.67
N LEU A 98 -20.32 5.69 -15.54
CA LEU A 98 -21.52 5.41 -14.75
C LEU A 98 -22.69 6.36 -15.00
N ARG A 99 -22.49 7.51 -15.66
CA ARG A 99 -23.52 8.55 -15.82
C ARG A 99 -24.77 8.08 -16.56
N ASP A 100 -24.59 7.42 -17.71
CA ASP A 100 -25.71 6.99 -18.57
C ASP A 100 -25.89 5.46 -18.61
N TYR A 101 -25.15 4.71 -17.79
CA TYR A 101 -25.15 3.24 -17.75
C TYR A 101 -24.73 2.52 -19.06
N TYR A 102 -24.35 3.26 -20.11
CA TYR A 102 -23.85 2.71 -21.38
C TYR A 102 -22.32 2.53 -21.39
N VAL A 103 -21.80 1.76 -20.44
CA VAL A 103 -20.35 1.59 -20.20
C VAL A 103 -19.57 1.24 -21.46
N ILE A 104 -20.05 0.25 -22.23
CA ILE A 104 -19.34 -0.26 -23.42
C ILE A 104 -19.26 0.82 -24.51
N GLU A 105 -20.35 1.53 -24.77
CA GLU A 105 -20.37 2.62 -25.76
C GLU A 105 -19.43 3.76 -25.36
N GLN A 106 -19.40 4.13 -24.06
CA GLN A 106 -18.49 5.15 -23.54
C GLN A 106 -17.03 4.70 -23.63
N TYR A 107 -16.75 3.42 -23.37
CA TYR A 107 -15.41 2.84 -23.55
C TYR A 107 -14.96 2.89 -25.01
N LEU A 108 -15.83 2.53 -25.96
CA LEU A 108 -15.51 2.55 -27.39
C LEU A 108 -15.33 3.98 -27.93
N ALA A 109 -16.03 4.96 -27.36
CA ALA A 109 -15.92 6.38 -27.70
C ALA A 109 -14.91 7.16 -26.82
N LEU A 110 -14.11 6.48 -26.00
CA LEU A 110 -13.23 7.09 -25.00
C LEU A 110 -12.34 8.21 -25.58
N PRO A 111 -11.60 8.02 -26.71
CA PRO A 111 -10.72 9.06 -27.25
C PRO A 111 -11.42 10.35 -27.68
N GLN A 112 -12.73 10.30 -27.94
CA GLN A 112 -13.52 11.45 -28.37
C GLN A 112 -14.27 12.13 -27.22
N LYS A 113 -14.50 11.42 -26.11
CA LYS A 113 -15.32 11.89 -24.98
C LYS A 113 -14.53 12.25 -23.73
N SER A 114 -13.35 11.67 -23.51
CA SER A 114 -12.54 11.99 -22.33
C SER A 114 -11.62 13.19 -22.55
N VAL A 115 -11.43 13.99 -21.51
CA VAL A 115 -10.40 15.05 -21.47
C VAL A 115 -9.00 14.43 -21.32
N GLY A 116 -8.89 13.34 -20.56
CA GLY A 116 -7.64 12.59 -20.41
C GLY A 116 -7.26 11.81 -21.67
N ARG A 117 -5.96 11.66 -21.91
CA ARG A 117 -5.42 10.78 -22.96
C ARG A 117 -5.20 9.38 -22.39
N TYR A 118 -6.06 8.45 -22.80
CA TYR A 118 -6.00 7.06 -22.40
C TYR A 118 -5.69 6.15 -23.59
N ALA A 119 -4.84 5.16 -23.39
CA ALA A 119 -4.56 4.12 -24.37
C ALA A 119 -5.15 2.78 -23.92
N TYR A 120 -5.77 2.05 -24.85
CA TYR A 120 -6.30 0.72 -24.58
C TYR A 120 -5.18 -0.31 -24.44
N VAL A 121 -5.32 -1.21 -23.48
CA VAL A 121 -4.46 -2.41 -23.37
C VAL A 121 -5.20 -3.57 -24.06
N ARG A 122 -4.57 -4.17 -25.06
CA ARG A 122 -5.07 -5.39 -25.73
C ARG A 122 -4.39 -6.61 -25.13
N GLY A 123 -5.04 -7.78 -25.18
CA GLY A 123 -4.42 -9.03 -24.72
C GLY A 123 -4.35 -9.21 -23.20
N SER A 124 -4.95 -8.30 -22.42
CA SER A 124 -5.01 -8.43 -20.96
C SER A 124 -6.19 -9.29 -20.47
N ALA A 125 -7.02 -9.81 -21.38
CA ALA A 125 -8.29 -10.46 -21.08
C ALA A 125 -8.57 -11.71 -21.92
N LEU A 126 -9.70 -12.39 -21.64
CA LEU A 126 -10.24 -13.52 -22.41
C LEU A 126 -10.17 -13.27 -23.92
N ASN A 127 -9.63 -14.24 -24.67
CA ASN A 127 -9.54 -14.26 -26.13
C ASN A 127 -8.91 -12.99 -26.74
N ASP A 128 -7.80 -12.53 -26.17
CA ASP A 128 -7.03 -11.35 -26.60
C ASP A 128 -7.84 -10.04 -26.66
N SER A 129 -8.94 -9.97 -25.92
CA SER A 129 -9.81 -8.80 -25.92
C SER A 129 -9.26 -7.66 -25.05
N ALA A 130 -9.64 -6.42 -25.36
CA ALA A 130 -9.26 -5.24 -24.58
C ALA A 130 -10.26 -4.95 -23.43
N LEU A 131 -11.52 -5.30 -23.65
CA LEU A 131 -12.59 -5.28 -22.66
C LEU A 131 -13.30 -6.62 -22.64
N TYR A 132 -13.77 -7.06 -21.48
CA TYR A 132 -14.66 -8.21 -21.38
C TYR A 132 -15.81 -7.95 -20.42
N LEU A 133 -16.97 -8.45 -20.82
CA LEU A 133 -18.22 -8.41 -20.08
C LEU A 133 -18.52 -9.84 -19.64
N CYS A 134 -18.63 -10.08 -18.33
CA CYS A 134 -19.02 -11.37 -17.78
C CYS A 134 -20.30 -11.25 -16.98
N GLN A 135 -21.24 -12.17 -17.18
CA GLN A 135 -22.35 -12.41 -16.28
C GLN A 135 -22.07 -13.63 -15.41
N ARG A 136 -22.45 -13.56 -14.14
CA ARG A 136 -22.48 -14.72 -13.24
C ARG A 136 -23.93 -14.98 -12.86
N TYR A 137 -24.38 -16.21 -13.04
CA TYR A 137 -25.75 -16.60 -12.75
C TYR A 137 -25.83 -18.03 -12.22
N TYR A 138 -26.88 -18.33 -11.46
CA TYR A 138 -27.16 -19.69 -11.00
C TYR A 138 -27.53 -20.59 -12.17
N ARG A 139 -27.01 -21.82 -12.20
CA ARG A 139 -27.27 -22.78 -13.30
C ARG A 139 -28.77 -22.96 -13.54
N LYS A 140 -29.54 -23.07 -12.46
CA LYS A 140 -31.00 -23.10 -12.42
C LYS A 140 -31.48 -22.12 -11.36
N GLY A 141 -32.52 -21.36 -11.66
CA GLY A 141 -33.07 -20.36 -10.74
C GLY A 141 -34.43 -19.91 -11.20
N THR A 142 -35.45 -20.71 -10.87
CA THR A 142 -36.86 -20.38 -11.11
C THR A 142 -37.50 -20.00 -9.79
N ILE A 143 -37.96 -18.76 -9.67
CA ILE A 143 -38.62 -18.23 -8.48
C ILE A 143 -40.01 -17.79 -8.90
N ASN A 144 -41.04 -18.42 -8.34
CA ASN A 144 -42.43 -18.07 -8.60
C ASN A 144 -43.09 -17.56 -7.30
N PRO A 145 -43.14 -16.23 -7.10
CA PRO A 145 -43.73 -15.65 -5.90
C PRO A 145 -45.26 -15.80 -5.84
N VAL A 146 -45.93 -16.12 -6.96
CA VAL A 146 -47.39 -16.35 -6.95
C VAL A 146 -47.74 -17.64 -6.22
N ASN A 147 -46.88 -18.66 -6.36
CA ASN A 147 -47.09 -19.99 -5.80
C ASN A 147 -46.17 -20.26 -4.59
N ASP A 148 -45.44 -19.25 -4.10
CA ASP A 148 -44.43 -19.39 -3.03
C ASP A 148 -43.42 -20.52 -3.29
N THR A 149 -43.06 -20.77 -4.56
CA THR A 149 -42.17 -21.88 -4.96
C THR A 149 -40.85 -21.36 -5.54
N PHE A 150 -39.76 -22.06 -5.24
CA PHE A 150 -38.46 -21.80 -5.83
C PHE A 150 -37.71 -23.11 -6.11
N ASP A 151 -36.94 -23.14 -7.19
CA ASP A 151 -36.01 -24.21 -7.54
C ASP A 151 -34.71 -23.59 -8.04
N ILE A 152 -33.67 -23.70 -7.22
CA ILE A 152 -32.39 -23.04 -7.41
C ILE A 152 -31.27 -24.08 -7.30
N ASP A 153 -30.45 -24.16 -8.35
CA ASP A 153 -29.17 -24.85 -8.32
C ASP A 153 -28.08 -23.82 -8.03
N PRO A 154 -27.42 -23.85 -6.86
CA PRO A 154 -26.45 -22.84 -6.45
C PRO A 154 -25.15 -22.86 -7.27
N HIS A 155 -24.95 -23.82 -8.18
CA HIS A 155 -23.79 -23.83 -9.06
C HIS A 155 -23.75 -22.57 -9.93
N VAL A 156 -22.66 -21.81 -9.81
CA VAL A 156 -22.48 -20.56 -10.53
C VAL A 156 -21.89 -20.84 -11.91
N VAL A 157 -22.58 -20.37 -12.95
CA VAL A 157 -22.10 -20.37 -14.32
C VAL A 157 -21.61 -18.96 -14.65
N ILE A 158 -20.46 -18.88 -15.32
CA ILE A 158 -19.85 -17.63 -15.77
C ILE A 158 -19.86 -17.63 -17.30
N ASP A 159 -20.45 -16.60 -17.89
CA ASP A 159 -20.49 -16.41 -19.33
C ASP A 159 -19.92 -15.05 -19.68
N CYS A 160 -18.93 -15.02 -20.58
CA CYS A 160 -18.11 -13.85 -20.86
C CYS A 160 -18.02 -13.57 -22.37
N ILE A 161 -18.09 -12.30 -22.73
CA ILE A 161 -17.90 -11.81 -24.09
C ILE A 161 -16.77 -10.78 -24.10
N GLY A 162 -15.83 -10.94 -25.04
CA GLY A 162 -14.77 -10.00 -25.31
C GLY A 162 -15.19 -8.92 -26.32
N VAL A 163 -14.75 -7.68 -26.09
CA VAL A 163 -14.99 -6.52 -26.95
C VAL A 163 -13.66 -5.82 -27.21
N ASN A 164 -13.40 -5.51 -28.47
CA ASN A 164 -12.21 -4.82 -28.91
C ASN A 164 -12.55 -3.46 -29.52
N PRO A 165 -11.87 -2.37 -29.12
CA PRO A 165 -12.01 -1.08 -29.77
C PRO A 165 -11.42 -1.15 -31.18
N ALA A 166 -12.09 -0.46 -32.12
CA ALA A 166 -11.62 -0.36 -33.49
C ALA A 166 -10.21 0.27 -33.52
N PRO A 167 -9.31 -0.19 -34.40
CA PRO A 167 -7.98 0.39 -34.54
C PRO A 167 -8.01 1.82 -35.11
N ASP A 168 -9.11 2.20 -35.78
CA ASP A 168 -9.33 3.53 -36.35
C ASP A 168 -10.67 4.10 -35.84
N PRO A 169 -10.71 5.31 -35.25
CA PRO A 169 -11.95 5.98 -34.81
C PRO A 169 -12.96 6.27 -35.95
N SER A 170 -12.54 6.12 -37.21
CA SER A 170 -13.37 6.32 -38.42
C SER A 170 -14.31 5.14 -38.72
N ASN A 171 -13.97 3.94 -38.24
CA ASN A 171 -14.76 2.73 -38.51
C ASN A 171 -15.71 2.45 -37.33
N PRO A 172 -17.02 2.30 -37.58
CA PRO A 172 -17.97 2.06 -36.51
C PRO A 172 -17.65 0.75 -35.78
N PRO A 173 -17.72 0.73 -34.44
CA PRO A 173 -17.41 -0.45 -33.65
C PRO A 173 -18.33 -1.62 -34.03
N GLN A 174 -17.73 -2.79 -34.19
CA GLN A 174 -18.45 -4.01 -34.55
C GLN A 174 -19.38 -4.41 -33.37
N ASN A 175 -20.70 -4.36 -33.60
CA ASN A 175 -21.76 -4.49 -32.59
C ASN A 175 -21.94 -5.91 -32.00
N HIS A 176 -20.87 -6.68 -31.77
CA HIS A 176 -20.98 -8.07 -31.29
C HIS A 176 -21.54 -8.18 -29.86
N TYR A 177 -21.41 -7.16 -29.02
CA TYR A 177 -21.96 -7.15 -27.66
C TYR A 177 -23.49 -7.05 -27.60
N ARG A 178 -24.17 -6.66 -28.69
CA ARG A 178 -25.65 -6.54 -28.73
C ARG A 178 -26.40 -7.87 -28.62
N LYS A 179 -25.70 -9.00 -28.69
CA LYS A 179 -26.28 -10.35 -28.54
C LYS A 179 -26.27 -10.86 -27.10
N PHE A 180 -25.85 -10.04 -26.13
CA PHE A 180 -25.77 -10.45 -24.73
C PHE A 180 -27.12 -10.29 -24.02
N THR A 181 -27.82 -11.40 -23.80
CA THR A 181 -29.11 -11.42 -23.08
C THR A 181 -28.90 -11.72 -21.61
N LEU A 182 -29.34 -10.81 -20.74
CA LEU A 182 -29.29 -10.97 -19.29
C LEU A 182 -30.49 -11.76 -18.77
N ASN A 183 -30.23 -12.83 -18.03
CA ASN A 183 -31.28 -13.62 -17.36
C ASN A 183 -31.48 -13.15 -15.92
N PHE A 184 -32.22 -12.05 -15.72
CA PHE A 184 -32.36 -11.38 -14.41
C PHE A 184 -32.86 -12.28 -13.26
N GLN A 185 -33.69 -13.29 -13.54
CA GLN A 185 -34.24 -14.20 -12.51
C GLN A 185 -33.15 -14.99 -11.77
N LYS A 186 -32.08 -15.35 -12.47
CA LYS A 186 -30.97 -16.17 -11.95
C LYS A 186 -29.64 -15.41 -11.89
N LEU A 187 -29.65 -14.11 -12.21
CA LEU A 187 -28.46 -13.27 -12.31
C LEU A 187 -27.93 -12.89 -10.93
N ILE A 188 -26.68 -13.23 -10.65
CA ILE A 188 -25.99 -12.87 -9.40
C ILE A 188 -25.34 -11.50 -9.56
N ASN A 189 -24.52 -11.33 -10.61
CA ASN A 189 -23.89 -10.06 -10.93
C ASN A 189 -23.43 -10.01 -12.39
N VAL A 190 -23.16 -8.79 -12.85
CA VAL A 190 -22.49 -8.52 -14.13
C VAL A 190 -21.22 -7.73 -13.85
N THR A 191 -20.15 -8.09 -14.52
CA THR A 191 -18.85 -7.44 -14.39
C THR A 191 -18.34 -7.01 -15.75
N ILE A 192 -17.87 -5.77 -15.86
CA ILE A 192 -17.17 -5.24 -17.02
C ILE A 192 -15.76 -4.90 -16.58
N GLN A 193 -14.77 -5.48 -17.25
CA GLN A 193 -13.37 -5.34 -16.89
C GLN A 193 -12.54 -4.96 -18.11
N PHE A 194 -11.67 -3.96 -17.94
CA PHE A 194 -10.76 -3.48 -18.97
C PHE A 194 -9.59 -2.74 -18.34
N GLN A 195 -8.52 -2.56 -19.11
CA GLN A 195 -7.34 -1.81 -18.69
C GLN A 195 -7.12 -0.59 -19.58
N LEU A 196 -6.71 0.52 -18.95
CA LEU A 196 -6.35 1.77 -19.62
C LEU A 196 -4.97 2.22 -19.15
N LYS A 197 -4.13 2.65 -20.11
CA LYS A 197 -2.85 3.30 -19.83
C LYS A 197 -3.00 4.80 -19.87
N ALA A 198 -2.32 5.49 -18.95
CA ALA A 198 -2.22 6.93 -18.89
C ALA A 198 -0.79 7.35 -18.50
N ILE A 199 -0.44 8.60 -18.77
CA ILE A 199 0.84 9.19 -18.36
C ILE A 199 0.52 10.30 -17.37
N ASN A 200 1.17 10.29 -16.21
CA ASN A 200 1.00 11.36 -15.23
C ASN A 200 1.90 12.55 -15.57
N ILE A 201 1.36 13.49 -16.34
CA ILE A 201 2.09 14.70 -16.76
C ILE A 201 2.26 15.75 -15.66
N GLN A 202 1.55 15.64 -14.53
CA GLN A 202 1.65 16.62 -13.44
C GLN A 202 3.04 16.62 -12.79
N THR A 203 3.74 15.48 -12.84
CA THR A 203 5.11 15.27 -12.34
C THR A 203 6.15 16.18 -13.01
N ILE A 204 5.94 16.58 -14.26
CA ILE A 204 6.86 17.46 -15.01
C ILE A 204 6.97 18.84 -14.33
N ILE A 205 5.88 19.31 -13.69
CA ILE A 205 5.86 20.58 -12.95
C ILE A 205 6.84 20.54 -11.78
N ASN A 206 7.09 19.37 -11.21
CA ASN A 206 7.99 19.15 -10.09
C ASN A 206 9.42 18.75 -10.52
N ASN A 207 9.76 18.92 -11.82
CA ASN A 207 11.03 18.49 -12.41
C ASN A 207 11.28 16.97 -12.32
N GLU A 208 10.23 16.17 -12.17
CA GLU A 208 10.32 14.71 -12.11
C GLU A 208 9.95 14.09 -13.47
N ILE A 209 10.53 12.92 -13.76
CA ILE A 209 10.21 12.15 -14.96
C ILE A 209 8.80 11.57 -14.79
N PRO A 210 7.91 11.67 -15.79
CA PRO A 210 6.56 11.17 -15.66
C PRO A 210 6.50 9.65 -15.63
N ASP A 211 5.69 9.14 -14.70
CA ASP A 211 5.37 7.73 -14.59
C ASP A 211 4.24 7.31 -15.54
N CYS A 212 4.34 6.08 -16.04
CA CYS A 212 3.33 5.44 -16.87
C CYS A 212 2.42 4.58 -15.99
N TYR A 213 1.14 4.93 -15.94
CA TYR A 213 0.13 4.24 -15.16
C TYR A 213 -0.65 3.26 -16.03
N THR A 214 -0.91 2.08 -15.48
CA THR A 214 -1.90 1.14 -16.02
C THR A 214 -3.01 0.95 -14.99
N PHE A 215 -4.19 1.45 -15.33
CA PHE A 215 -5.41 1.35 -14.55
C PHE A 215 -6.18 0.09 -14.94
N SER A 216 -6.54 -0.72 -13.96
CA SER A 216 -7.43 -1.86 -14.09
C SER A 216 -8.81 -1.48 -13.56
N ILE A 217 -9.74 -1.21 -14.47
CA ILE A 217 -11.08 -0.75 -14.12
C ILE A 217 -12.03 -1.94 -14.11
N THR A 218 -12.74 -2.12 -13.00
CA THR A 218 -13.78 -3.13 -12.83
C THR A 218 -15.10 -2.46 -12.45
N ILE A 219 -16.09 -2.58 -13.32
CA ILE A 219 -17.46 -2.13 -13.05
C ILE A 219 -18.29 -3.34 -12.69
N LEU A 220 -18.92 -3.30 -11.51
CA LEU A 220 -19.70 -4.37 -10.93
C LEU A 220 -21.16 -3.93 -10.79
N PHE A 221 -22.06 -4.71 -11.39
CA PHE A 221 -23.50 -4.67 -11.20
C PHE A 221 -23.88 -5.81 -10.26
N ASP A 222 -24.02 -5.52 -8.98
CA ASP A 222 -24.30 -6.49 -7.94
C ASP A 222 -25.81 -6.67 -7.75
N ASN A 223 -26.29 -7.88 -8.04
CA ASN A 223 -27.68 -8.30 -7.84
C ASN A 223 -27.79 -9.43 -6.80
N LYS A 224 -26.76 -9.67 -5.96
CA LYS A 224 -26.72 -10.80 -5.01
C LYS A 224 -27.92 -10.84 -4.05
N ALA A 225 -28.49 -9.69 -3.71
CA ALA A 225 -29.63 -9.59 -2.81
C ALA A 225 -30.98 -9.87 -3.49
N HIS A 226 -31.05 -9.88 -4.84
CA HIS A 226 -32.29 -10.05 -5.62
C HIS A 226 -33.46 -9.16 -5.15
N SER A 227 -33.16 -7.97 -4.62
CA SER A 227 -34.13 -7.08 -3.96
C SER A 227 -34.89 -6.15 -4.93
N GLY A 228 -34.72 -6.35 -6.24
CA GLY A 228 -35.22 -5.44 -7.28
C GLY A 228 -34.35 -4.20 -7.52
N LYS A 229 -33.29 -4.00 -6.73
CA LYS A 229 -32.30 -2.92 -6.92
C LYS A 229 -30.92 -3.51 -7.17
N VAL A 230 -30.38 -3.31 -8.37
CA VAL A 230 -29.00 -3.66 -8.71
C VAL A 230 -28.05 -2.55 -8.26
N LYS A 231 -27.05 -2.88 -7.44
CA LYS A 231 -26.04 -1.92 -6.99
C LYS A 231 -24.94 -1.81 -8.04
N LEU A 232 -24.63 -0.59 -8.45
CA LEU A 232 -23.53 -0.29 -9.36
C LEU A 232 -22.31 0.21 -8.57
N SER A 233 -21.13 -0.33 -8.85
CA SER A 233 -19.86 0.16 -8.31
C SER A 233 -18.74 0.10 -9.34
N LEU A 234 -17.80 1.04 -9.27
CA LEU A 234 -16.57 1.05 -10.06
C LEU A 234 -15.36 0.96 -9.12
N LEU A 235 -14.52 -0.03 -9.36
CA LEU A 235 -13.23 -0.23 -8.72
C LEU A 235 -12.12 0.09 -9.73
N ASN A 236 -11.09 0.77 -9.28
CA ASN A 236 -9.93 1.11 -10.10
C ASN A 236 -8.66 0.74 -9.33
N GLU A 237 -7.84 -0.12 -9.91
CA GLU A 237 -6.53 -0.51 -9.37
C GLU A 237 -5.44 0.04 -10.27
N GLY A 238 -4.62 0.98 -9.77
CA GLY A 238 -3.55 1.60 -10.53
C GLY A 238 -2.20 0.94 -10.26
N SER A 239 -1.54 0.46 -11.31
CA SER A 239 -0.14 0.02 -11.28
C SER A 239 0.76 1.06 -11.95
N ILE A 240 1.97 1.23 -11.39
CA ILE A 240 2.92 2.27 -11.79
C ILE A 240 4.12 1.58 -12.42
N THR A 241 4.54 2.07 -13.57
CA THR A 241 5.69 1.57 -14.32
C THR A 241 6.47 2.74 -14.90
N GLU A 242 7.80 2.61 -14.96
CA GLU A 242 8.62 3.59 -15.65
C GLU A 242 8.26 3.63 -17.14
N CYS A 243 8.12 4.83 -17.69
CA CYS A 243 7.89 4.99 -19.12
C CYS A 243 9.15 4.59 -19.90
N ARG A 244 8.94 3.97 -21.07
CA ARG A 244 10.04 3.63 -21.97
C ARG A 244 10.52 4.88 -22.71
N ASP A 245 11.81 5.19 -22.57
CA ASP A 245 12.51 6.29 -23.27
C ASP A 245 11.87 7.69 -23.09
N PRO A 246 11.76 8.22 -21.85
CA PRO A 246 11.20 9.54 -21.60
C PRO A 246 12.15 10.63 -22.11
N SER A 247 11.62 11.61 -22.86
CA SER A 247 12.38 12.79 -23.28
C SER A 247 11.65 14.06 -22.85
N VAL A 248 12.37 14.93 -22.11
CA VAL A 248 11.88 16.25 -21.69
C VAL A 248 12.92 17.28 -22.13
N SER A 249 12.58 18.07 -23.14
CA SER A 249 13.46 19.13 -23.64
C SER A 249 13.25 20.42 -22.85
N GLY A 250 14.33 21.05 -22.37
CA GLY A 250 14.29 22.38 -21.75
C GLY A 250 14.60 22.45 -20.26
N HIS A 251 14.86 21.32 -19.59
CA HIS A 251 15.40 21.31 -18.23
C HIS A 251 16.91 21.07 -18.23
N GLY A 252 17.65 21.95 -17.56
CA GLY A 252 19.03 21.67 -17.17
C GLY A 252 19.02 20.46 -16.24
N GLU A 253 19.91 19.49 -16.48
CA GLU A 253 19.95 18.23 -15.75
C GLU A 253 20.08 18.46 -14.25
N THR A 254 18.97 18.33 -13.52
CA THR A 254 18.99 18.19 -12.06
C THR A 254 18.43 16.81 -11.70
N HIS A 255 19.28 15.80 -11.81
CA HIS A 255 19.08 14.51 -11.17
C HIS A 255 19.17 14.66 -9.64
N VAL A 256 18.24 15.40 -9.02
CA VAL A 256 18.20 15.62 -7.56
C VAL A 256 17.49 14.47 -6.85
N CYS A 257 16.59 13.75 -7.53
CA CYS A 257 15.81 12.68 -6.88
C CYS A 257 16.62 11.40 -6.63
N LEU A 258 17.59 11.06 -7.51
CA LEU A 258 18.45 9.88 -7.32
C LEU A 258 19.43 10.02 -6.13
N ILE A 259 19.85 11.25 -5.82
CA ILE A 259 20.79 11.50 -4.72
C ILE A 259 20.14 11.19 -3.36
N HIS A 260 18.82 11.38 -3.23
CA HIS A 260 18.14 11.05 -1.97
C HIS A 260 18.06 9.53 -1.73
N SER A 261 17.84 8.71 -2.75
CA SER A 261 17.76 7.26 -2.58
C SER A 261 19.11 6.60 -2.26
N GLN A 262 20.20 6.99 -2.94
CA GLN A 262 21.52 6.39 -2.70
C GLN A 262 22.16 6.86 -1.39
N THR A 263 22.00 8.13 -1.02
CA THR A 263 22.42 8.59 0.32
C THR A 263 21.58 7.94 1.42
N CYS A 264 20.30 7.65 1.18
CA CYS A 264 19.43 6.93 2.11
C CYS A 264 19.84 5.46 2.28
N SER A 265 20.19 4.74 1.21
CA SER A 265 20.74 3.38 1.32
C SER A 265 22.13 3.34 1.97
N LEU A 266 22.98 4.35 1.74
CA LEU A 266 24.30 4.45 2.37
C LEU A 266 24.19 4.80 3.87
N LEU A 267 23.29 5.70 4.26
CA LEU A 267 23.01 6.03 5.67
C LEU A 267 22.38 4.84 6.42
N TRP A 268 21.47 4.10 5.78
CA TRP A 268 20.89 2.88 6.36
C TRP A 268 21.96 1.79 6.59
N ASN A 269 22.87 1.58 5.65
CA ASN A 269 23.96 0.61 5.79
C ASN A 269 25.04 1.04 6.80
N LEU A 270 25.34 2.34 6.92
CA LEU A 270 26.30 2.87 7.91
C LEU A 270 25.76 2.76 9.36
N GLU A 271 24.45 2.90 9.56
CA GLU A 271 23.83 2.75 10.87
C GLU A 271 23.76 1.28 11.32
N CYS A 272 23.69 0.32 10.39
CA CYS A 272 23.76 -1.12 10.68
C CYS A 272 25.16 -1.62 11.04
N TYR A 273 26.23 -0.99 10.55
CA TYR A 273 27.61 -1.40 10.89
C TYR A 273 28.11 -0.81 12.23
N ARG A 274 27.32 0.06 12.87
CA ARG A 274 27.68 0.74 14.13
C ARG A 274 26.62 0.51 15.23
N ILE A 275 26.15 -0.74 15.36
CA ILE A 275 25.48 -1.32 16.53
C ILE A 275 26.24 -2.60 16.88
#